data_AF-A0A9E5Q0T8-F1
#
_entry.id   AF-A0A9E5Q0T8-F1
#
_cell.length_a   1.000
_cell.length_b   1.000
_cell.length_c   1.000
_cell.angle_alpha   90.00
_cell.angle_beta   90.00
_cell.angle_gamma   90.00
#
_symmetry.space_group_name_H-M   'P 1'
#
loop_
_entity.id
_entity.type
_entity.pdbx_description
1 polymer ?
#
loop_
_entity_poly.entity_id
_entity_poly.type
_entity_poly.pdbx_seq_one_letter_code
_entity_poly.pdbx_strand_id
1 'polypeptide(L)' 'MSRPSLEVADIFRAFGPAWRDANRGHVSLDQMKVMSAIERCRTAALGGHVARCENEACRHTHI' A
#
# COMPACT_ATOMS: atom_id res chain seq x y z
N MET A 1 -15.22 0.08 -5.36
CA MET A 1 -14.66 -1.29 -5.35
C MET A 1 -14.80 -1.87 -3.96
N SER A 2 -15.15 -3.15 -3.83
CA SER A 2 -15.03 -3.86 -2.56
C SER A 2 -13.55 -4.11 -2.26
N ARG A 3 -13.11 -3.84 -1.02
CA ARG A 3 -11.73 -4.11 -0.59
C ARG A 3 -11.39 -5.60 -0.83
N PRO A 4 -10.21 -5.94 -1.37
CA PRO A 4 -9.74 -7.32 -1.40
C PRO A 4 -9.80 -7.99 -0.03
N SER A 5 -10.00 -9.32 0.00
CA SER A 5 -10.03 -10.08 1.26
C SER A 5 -8.69 -10.06 2.00
N LEU A 6 -7.59 -9.83 1.28
CA LEU A 6 -6.23 -9.77 1.82
C LEU A 6 -5.42 -8.71 1.06
N GLU A 7 -4.71 -7.86 1.79
CA GLU A 7 -3.77 -6.88 1.22
C GLU A 7 -2.35 -7.05 1.77
N VAL A 8 -1.36 -6.52 1.05
CA VAL A 8 0.04 -6.49 1.50
C VAL A 8 0.17 -5.79 2.86
N ALA A 9 -0.63 -4.76 3.11
CA ALA A 9 -0.67 -4.09 4.41
C ALA A 9 -1.09 -5.03 5.55
N ASP A 10 -1.99 -5.98 5.30
CA ASP A 10 -2.42 -6.96 6.29
C ASP A 10 -1.27 -7.92 6.63
N ILE A 11 -0.51 -8.36 5.62
CA ILE A 11 0.69 -9.18 5.78
C ILE A 11 1.76 -8.43 6.59
N PHE A 12 2.04 -7.17 6.26
CA PHE A 12 3.04 -6.38 6.99
C PHE A 12 2.62 -6.09 8.43
N ARG A 13 1.34 -5.84 8.71
CA ARG A 13 0.87 -5.67 10.10
C ARG A 13 1.02 -6.95 10.91
N ALA A 14 0.70 -8.11 10.33
CA ALA A 14 0.73 -9.39 11.03
C ALA A 14 2.16 -9.93 11.21
N PHE A 15 3.00 -9.83 10.18
CA PHE A 15 4.30 -10.52 10.11
C PHE A 15 5.51 -9.59 9.98
N GLY A 16 5.28 -8.33 9.61
CA GLY A 16 6.33 -7.34 9.36
C GLY A 16 7.27 -7.10 10.54
N PRO A 17 6.80 -6.96 11.80
CA PRO A 17 7.70 -6.79 12.94
C PRO A 17 8.70 -7.94 13.10
N ALA A 18 8.21 -9.18 13.12
CA ALA A 18 9.07 -10.36 13.28
C ALA A 18 10.05 -10.52 12.11
N TRP A 19 9.59 -10.28 10.87
CA TRP A 19 10.45 -10.35 9.69
C TRP A 19 11.55 -9.28 9.71
N ARG A 20 11.23 -8.03 10.08
CA ARG A 20 12.22 -6.94 10.19
C ARG A 20 13.27 -7.23 11.26
N ASP A 21 12.87 -7.81 12.38
CA ASP A 21 13.81 -8.24 13.43
C ASP A 21 14.73 -9.35 12.95
N ALA A 22 14.21 -10.35 12.25
CA ALA A 22 15.00 -11.44 11.68
C ALA A 22 15.96 -10.97 10.56
N ASN A 23 15.67 -9.87 9.89
CA ASN A 23 16.46 -9.33 8.77
C ASN A 23 17.20 -8.03 9.13
N ARG A 24 17.41 -7.76 10.42
CA ARG A 24 18.06 -6.54 10.88
C ARG A 24 19.45 -6.39 10.25
N GLY A 25 19.73 -5.21 9.68
CA GLY A 25 20.99 -4.92 8.97
C GLY A 25 21.00 -5.33 7.50
N HIS A 26 20.03 -6.12 7.05
CA HIS A 26 19.88 -6.52 5.63
C HIS A 26 18.80 -5.73 4.90
N VAL A 27 18.00 -4.94 5.63
CA VAL A 27 16.93 -4.11 5.08
C VAL A 27 17.39 -2.67 5.01
N SER A 28 17.34 -2.08 3.82
CA SER A 28 17.72 -0.68 3.63
C SER A 28 16.69 0.26 4.28
N LEU A 29 17.12 1.50 4.57
CA LEU A 29 16.23 2.52 5.11
C LEU A 29 15.03 2.79 4.19
N ASP A 30 15.24 2.74 2.88
CA ASP A 30 14.16 3.00 1.91
C ASP A 30 13.15 1.85 1.87
N GLN A 31 13.60 0.60 2.00
CA GLN A 31 12.70 -0.54 2.17
C GLN A 31 11.87 -0.39 3.46
N MET A 32 12.49 0.01 4.57
CA MET A 32 11.79 0.26 5.84
C MET A 32 10.73 1.37 5.71
N LYS A 33 11.03 2.44 4.96
CA LYS A 33 10.07 3.51 4.67
C LYS A 33 8.88 3.00 3.84
N VAL A 34 9.14 2.20 2.81
CA VAL A 34 8.08 1.60 1.97
C VAL A 34 7.17 0.70 2.81
N MET A 35 7.72 -0.19 3.63
CA MET A 35 6.91 -1.03 4.53
C MET A 35 6.03 -0.19 5.44
N SER A 36 6.60 0.85 6.06
CA SER A 36 5.89 1.77 6.94
C SER A 36 4.79 2.55 6.22
N ALA A 37 5.02 2.96 4.97
CA ALA A 37 4.03 3.65 4.15
C ALA A 37 2.86 2.72 3.81
N ILE A 38 3.13 1.46 3.47
CA ILE A 38 2.12 0.45 3.18
C ILE A 38 1.27 0.14 4.42
N GLU A 39 1.89 -0.06 5.59
CA GLU A 39 1.17 -0.32 6.85
C GLU A 39 0.19 0.81 7.22
N ARG A 40 0.59 2.06 6.99
CA ARG A 40 -0.20 3.27 7.29
C ARG A 40 -1.15 3.70 6.17
N CYS A 41 -1.04 3.12 4.97
CA CYS A 41 -1.88 3.48 3.84
C CYS A 41 -3.35 3.16 4.17
N ARG A 42 -4.24 4.11 3.89
CA ARG A 42 -5.69 3.97 4.09
C ARG A 42 -6.47 3.93 2.78
N THR A 43 -5.82 4.04 1.63
CA THR A 43 -6.46 4.17 0.32
C THR A 43 -7.52 3.10 0.08
N ALA A 44 -7.19 1.82 0.28
CA ALA A 44 -8.15 0.74 0.09
C ALA A 44 -9.30 0.75 1.11
N ALA A 45 -9.02 1.09 2.37
CA ALA A 45 -10.05 1.25 3.40
C ALA A 45 -10.99 2.44 3.11
N LEU A 46 -10.52 3.44 2.36
CA LEU A 46 -11.31 4.59 1.90
C LEU A 46 -12.01 4.37 0.55
N GLY A 47 -11.92 3.16 -0.03
CA GLY A 47 -12.60 2.80 -1.28
C GLY A 47 -11.70 2.63 -2.50
N GLY A 48 -10.39 2.77 -2.35
CA GLY A 48 -9.39 2.61 -3.41
C GLY A 48 -8.86 3.94 -3.95
N HIS A 49 -8.04 3.86 -4.99
CA HIS A 49 -7.58 5.02 -5.76
C HIS A 49 -8.36 5.08 -7.07
N VAL A 50 -8.68 6.30 -7.53
CA VAL A 50 -9.24 6.53 -8.86
C VAL A 50 -8.35 7.55 -9.55
N ALA A 51 -7.75 7.16 -10.67
CA ALA A 51 -7.05 8.07 -11.56
C ALA A 51 -8.03 8.56 -12.63
N ARG A 52 -8.04 9.86 -12.91
CA ARG A 52 -8.87 10.45 -13.95
C ARG A 52 -7.99 11.21 -14.94
N CYS A 53 -8.27 11.05 -16.22
CA CYS A 53 -7.65 11.86 -17.27
C CYS A 53 -8.02 13.34 -17.06
N GLU A 54 -7.00 14.21 -16.97
CA GLU A 54 -7.17 15.65 -16.74
C GLU A 54 -7.78 16.37 -17.95
N ASN A 55 -7.72 15.77 -19.14
CA ASN A 55 -8.40 16.29 -20.33
C ASN A 55 -9.93 16.16 -20.16
N GLU A 56 -10.61 17.32 -20.10
CA GLU A 56 -12.06 17.43 -19.94
C GLU A 56 -12.89 16.79 -21.06
N ALA A 57 -12.32 16.64 -22.26
CA ALA A 57 -12.97 15.95 -23.38
C ALA A 57 -12.88 14.41 -23.25
N CYS A 58 -11.83 13.88 -22.62
CA CYS A 58 -11.62 12.44 -22.46
C CYS A 58 -12.44 11.87 -21.29
N ARG A 59 -12.33 12.49 -20.09
CA ARG A 59 -12.99 12.08 -18.84
C ARG A 59 -12.81 10.63 -18.41
N HIS A 60 -11.86 9.89 -19.00
CA HIS A 60 -11.61 8.50 -18.65
C HIS A 60 -11.18 8.37 -17.18
N THR A 61 -11.73 7.39 -16.47
CA THR A 61 -11.37 7.05 -15.10
C THR A 61 -10.85 5.61 -15.04
N HIS A 62 -9.68 5.44 -14.45
CA HIS A 62 -9.09 4.15 -14.12
C HIS A 62 -9.16 3.93 -12.62
N ILE A 63 -9.59 2.74 -12.21
CA ILE A 63 -9.74 2.35 -10.80
C ILE A 63 -8.81 1.17 -10.53
#